data_AF-A0AAW5LQU7-F1
#
_entry.id   AF-A0AAW5LQU7-F1
#
_cell.length_a   1.000
_cell.length_b   1.000
_cell.length_c   1.000
_cell.angle_alpha   90.00
_cell.angle_beta   90.00
_cell.angle_gamma   90.00
#
_symmetry.space_group_name_H-M   'P 1'
#
loop_
_entity.id
_entity.type
_entity.pdbx_description
1 polymer ?
#
loop_
_entity_poly.entity_id
_entity_poly.type
_entity_poly.pdbx_seq_one_letter_code
_entity_poly.pdbx_strand_id
1 'polypeptide(L)'
;MAKHKTLLDHIEDILAYKKHQRFLKDFKGQKCTTYWIWGSSGIGKTKLVREVLEELHPNNFIILGSQRDHFQEYKGQEFIVINDLRPNDYDYGQLLTLLDPWEIDKMAPARYHDRYLNARSIYITTPYDPLSFYFECNISNQVVDSFEQLKRRIVSLKLTEDTYSDLKNELIKDEEIAEAIWKIKSQKKY
;
A
#
# COMPACT_ATOMS: atom_id res chain seq x y z
N MET A 1 -17.31 -32.07 -6.52
CA MET A 1 -17.13 -30.60 -6.65
C MET A 1 -16.30 -30.00 -5.50
N ALA A 2 -16.60 -30.29 -4.22
CA ALA A 2 -15.83 -29.75 -3.07
C ALA A 2 -14.32 -30.10 -3.05
N LYS A 3 -13.94 -31.36 -3.31
CA LYS A 3 -12.51 -31.79 -3.31
C LYS A 3 -11.63 -31.08 -4.36
N HIS A 4 -12.20 -30.70 -5.49
CA HIS A 4 -11.46 -29.99 -6.54
C HIS A 4 -11.23 -28.52 -6.19
N LYS A 5 -12.18 -27.90 -5.47
CA LYS A 5 -12.05 -26.53 -4.97
C LYS A 5 -10.91 -26.42 -3.94
N THR A 6 -10.86 -27.34 -2.97
CA THR A 6 -9.79 -27.37 -1.96
C THR A 6 -8.39 -27.55 -2.56
N LEU A 7 -8.26 -28.35 -3.63
CA LEU A 7 -6.99 -28.52 -4.32
C LEU A 7 -6.55 -27.24 -5.05
N LEU A 8 -7.48 -26.53 -5.68
CA LEU A 8 -7.18 -25.25 -6.34
C LEU A 8 -6.76 -24.19 -5.32
N ASP A 9 -7.49 -24.07 -4.21
CA ASP A 9 -7.16 -23.14 -3.12
C ASP A 9 -5.73 -23.42 -2.60
N HIS A 10 -5.37 -24.69 -2.38
CA HIS A 10 -4.02 -25.08 -1.96
C HIS A 10 -2.94 -24.73 -3.00
N ILE A 11 -3.22 -24.90 -4.31
CA ILE A 11 -2.28 -24.52 -5.37
C ILE A 11 -2.07 -23.01 -5.38
N GLU A 12 -3.14 -22.23 -5.25
CA GLU A 12 -3.07 -20.76 -5.18
C GLU A 12 -2.23 -20.30 -4.00
N ASP A 13 -2.39 -20.91 -2.82
CA ASP A 13 -1.59 -20.58 -1.63
C ASP A 13 -0.11 -20.93 -1.81
N ILE A 14 0.22 -22.08 -2.43
CA ILE A 14 1.61 -22.44 -2.75
C ILE A 14 2.22 -21.44 -3.73
N LEU A 15 1.48 -21.02 -4.75
CA LEU A 15 1.93 -20.04 -5.74
C LEU A 15 2.13 -18.66 -5.10
N ALA A 16 1.21 -18.24 -4.22
CA ALA A 16 1.32 -16.99 -3.47
C ALA A 16 2.54 -17.00 -2.56
N TYR A 17 2.79 -18.09 -1.82
CA TYR A 17 3.97 -18.26 -1.00
C TYR A 17 5.26 -18.19 -1.83
N LYS A 18 5.35 -18.91 -2.95
CA LYS A 18 6.53 -18.86 -3.83
C LYS A 18 6.78 -17.46 -4.39
N LYS A 19 5.71 -16.76 -4.78
CA LYS A 19 5.78 -15.37 -5.25
C LYS A 19 6.32 -14.46 -4.15
N HIS A 20 5.83 -14.62 -2.91
CA HIS A 20 6.29 -13.85 -1.77
C HIS A 20 7.77 -14.10 -1.43
N GLN A 21 8.20 -15.36 -1.39
CA GLN A 21 9.61 -15.70 -1.15
C GLN A 21 10.55 -15.08 -2.21
N ARG A 22 10.11 -15.02 -3.47
CA ARG A 22 10.84 -14.31 -4.52
C ARG A 22 10.89 -12.81 -4.26
N PHE A 23 9.76 -12.20 -3.92
CA PHE A 23 9.69 -10.79 -3.56
C PHE A 23 10.65 -10.45 -2.40
N LEU A 24 10.63 -11.23 -1.31
CA LEU A 24 11.52 -11.01 -0.16
C LEU A 24 13.00 -11.04 -0.56
N LYS A 25 13.40 -11.97 -1.43
CA LYS A 25 14.78 -12.04 -1.94
C LYS A 25 15.16 -10.80 -2.77
N ASP A 26 14.28 -10.44 -3.71
CA ASP A 26 14.53 -9.38 -4.70
C ASP A 26 14.44 -7.98 -4.06
N PHE A 27 13.60 -7.81 -3.04
CA PHE A 27 13.35 -6.54 -2.35
C PHE A 27 14.09 -6.43 -0.99
N LYS A 28 14.88 -7.44 -0.60
CA LYS A 28 15.68 -7.42 0.64
C LYS A 28 16.53 -6.15 0.75
N GLY A 29 16.37 -5.43 1.87
CA GLY A 29 17.12 -4.22 2.20
C GLY A 29 16.58 -2.94 1.54
N GLN A 30 15.41 -3.03 0.90
CA GLN A 30 14.65 -1.89 0.44
C GLN A 30 13.52 -1.60 1.44
N LYS A 31 13.00 -0.38 1.38
CA LYS A 31 11.84 0.02 2.16
C LYS A 31 10.60 0.10 1.26
N CYS A 32 9.44 -0.24 1.79
CA CYS A 32 8.15 0.09 1.19
C CYS A 32 7.88 1.59 1.41
N THR A 33 7.49 2.31 0.37
CA THR A 33 7.11 3.74 0.48
C THR A 33 5.59 3.85 0.57
N THR A 34 5.07 4.67 1.49
CA THR A 34 3.64 4.96 1.56
C THR A 34 3.38 6.41 1.20
N TYR A 35 2.58 6.67 0.17
CA TYR A 35 2.11 8.00 -0.18
C TYR A 35 0.71 8.23 0.39
N TRP A 36 0.57 9.26 1.20
CA TRP A 36 -0.69 9.67 1.82
C TRP A 36 -1.27 10.86 1.07
N ILE A 37 -2.12 10.57 0.10
CA ILE A 37 -2.69 11.57 -0.81
C ILE A 37 -4.05 12.01 -0.26
N TRP A 38 -4.10 13.27 0.14
CA TRP A 38 -5.27 13.84 0.82
C TRP A 38 -5.77 15.13 0.18
N GLY A 39 -7.02 15.47 0.45
CA GLY A 39 -7.67 16.65 -0.12
C GLY A 39 -9.19 16.46 -0.19
N SER A 40 -9.91 17.51 -0.57
CA SER A 40 -11.37 17.50 -0.63
C SER A 40 -11.93 16.32 -1.44
N SER A 41 -13.14 15.87 -1.10
CA SER A 41 -13.84 14.87 -1.90
C SER A 41 -14.07 15.38 -3.33
N GLY A 42 -14.06 14.48 -4.31
CA GLY A 42 -14.31 14.82 -5.71
C GLY A 42 -13.13 15.39 -6.51
N ILE A 43 -12.00 15.72 -5.87
CA ILE A 43 -10.84 16.36 -6.54
C ILE A 43 -9.95 15.44 -7.39
N GLY A 44 -10.33 14.16 -7.53
CA GLY A 44 -9.64 13.22 -8.41
C GLY A 44 -8.47 12.44 -7.82
N LYS A 45 -8.31 12.36 -6.48
CA LYS A 45 -7.20 11.61 -5.81
C LYS A 45 -6.99 10.20 -6.38
N THR A 46 -8.05 9.39 -6.42
CA THR A 46 -8.00 8.01 -6.93
C THR A 46 -7.68 7.95 -8.42
N LYS A 47 -8.17 8.93 -9.18
CA LYS A 47 -7.91 9.04 -10.62
C LYS A 47 -6.43 9.34 -10.86
N LEU A 48 -5.86 10.29 -10.13
CA LEU A 48 -4.45 10.65 -10.20
C LEU A 48 -3.55 9.43 -9.94
N VAL A 49 -3.78 8.72 -8.83
CA VAL A 49 -3.00 7.50 -8.50
C VAL A 49 -3.13 6.44 -9.58
N ARG A 50 -4.35 6.22 -10.08
CA ARG A 50 -4.59 5.25 -11.15
C ARG A 50 -3.83 5.61 -12.41
N GLU A 51 -3.86 6.86 -12.85
CA GLU A 51 -3.14 7.31 -14.04
C GLU A 51 -1.63 7.06 -13.93
N VAL A 52 -1.03 7.36 -12.76
CA VAL A 52 0.40 7.10 -12.50
C VAL A 52 0.71 5.60 -12.59
N LEU A 53 -0.12 4.76 -11.95
CA LEU A 53 0.12 3.32 -11.91
C LEU A 53 -0.21 2.59 -13.21
N GLU A 54 -1.16 3.08 -14.00
CA GLU A 54 -1.43 2.58 -15.35
C GLU A 54 -0.28 2.92 -16.31
N GLU A 55 0.37 4.09 -16.14
CA GLU A 55 1.52 4.49 -16.93
C GLU A 55 2.77 3.66 -16.60
N LEU A 56 3.06 3.48 -15.31
CA LEU A 56 4.31 2.85 -14.85
C LEU A 56 4.19 1.33 -14.63
N HIS A 57 3.02 0.86 -14.18
CA HIS A 57 2.83 -0.50 -13.66
C HIS A 57 1.50 -1.15 -14.08
N PRO A 58 1.06 -1.09 -15.35
CA PRO A 58 -0.32 -1.37 -15.80
C PRO A 58 -0.94 -2.72 -15.41
N ASN A 59 -0.13 -3.70 -15.02
CA ASN A 59 -0.58 -5.05 -14.62
C ASN A 59 -0.07 -5.48 -13.22
N ASN A 60 0.52 -4.57 -12.45
CA ASN A 60 1.13 -4.87 -11.16
C ASN A 60 0.63 -3.97 -10.02
N PHE A 61 -0.54 -3.34 -10.20
CA PHE A 61 -1.21 -2.62 -9.13
C PHE A 61 -2.62 -3.15 -8.85
N ILE A 62 -3.12 -2.84 -7.67
CA ILE A 62 -4.51 -3.10 -7.28
C ILE A 62 -5.08 -1.90 -6.53
N ILE A 63 -6.39 -1.65 -6.69
CA ILE A 63 -7.12 -0.63 -5.94
C ILE A 63 -8.11 -1.31 -5.00
N LEU A 64 -7.87 -1.18 -3.70
CA LEU A 64 -8.70 -1.74 -2.64
C LEU A 64 -9.67 -0.66 -2.17
N GLY A 65 -10.98 -0.88 -2.32
CA GLY A 65 -12.02 0.08 -1.90
C GLY A 65 -12.28 0.09 -0.38
N SER A 66 -13.17 0.95 0.11
CA SER A 66 -13.48 1.17 1.54
C SER A 66 -14.41 0.15 2.21
N GLN A 67 -14.71 -0.96 1.53
CA GLN A 67 -15.59 -2.00 2.08
C GLN A 67 -14.76 -3.03 2.86
N ARG A 68 -15.37 -3.62 3.91
CA ARG A 68 -14.76 -4.71 4.69
C ARG A 68 -14.20 -5.77 3.73
N ASP A 69 -12.97 -6.24 4.02
CA ASP A 69 -12.18 -7.22 3.24
C ASP A 69 -11.32 -6.67 2.07
N HIS A 70 -10.62 -5.56 2.30
CA HIS A 70 -9.73 -4.91 1.33
C HIS A 70 -8.86 -5.88 0.51
N PHE A 71 -8.26 -6.90 1.12
CA PHE A 71 -7.29 -7.77 0.45
C PHE A 71 -7.89 -9.04 -0.17
N GLN A 72 -9.22 -9.17 -0.29
CA GLN A 72 -9.83 -10.37 -0.86
C GLN A 72 -9.40 -10.62 -2.32
N GLU A 73 -9.33 -9.57 -3.13
CA GLU A 73 -8.94 -9.62 -4.54
C GLU A 73 -7.43 -9.48 -4.77
N TYR A 74 -6.66 -9.29 -3.70
CA TYR A 74 -5.22 -9.14 -3.77
C TYR A 74 -4.53 -10.44 -4.21
N LYS A 75 -3.75 -10.37 -5.28
CA LYS A 75 -3.03 -11.50 -5.91
C LYS A 75 -1.51 -11.29 -5.88
N GLY A 76 -1.03 -10.57 -4.87
CA GLY A 76 0.39 -10.30 -4.68
C GLY A 76 0.94 -9.20 -5.60
N GLN A 77 0.11 -8.27 -6.08
CA GLN A 77 0.55 -7.06 -6.77
C GLN A 77 1.52 -6.27 -5.89
N GLU A 78 2.48 -5.58 -6.50
CA GLU A 78 3.52 -4.87 -5.74
C GLU A 78 3.16 -3.41 -5.41
N PHE A 79 2.21 -2.84 -6.15
CA PHE A 79 1.73 -1.47 -5.98
C PHE A 79 0.28 -1.50 -5.49
N ILE A 80 0.03 -0.96 -4.30
CA ILE A 80 -1.26 -1.16 -3.61
C ILE A 80 -1.89 0.20 -3.36
N VAL A 81 -3.14 0.37 -3.79
CA VAL A 81 -3.91 1.57 -3.47
C VAL A 81 -4.95 1.22 -2.42
N ILE A 82 -4.86 1.83 -1.24
CA ILE A 82 -5.91 1.81 -0.22
C ILE A 82 -6.78 3.03 -0.47
N ASN A 83 -7.89 2.80 -1.16
CA ASN A 83 -8.75 3.86 -1.63
C ASN A 83 -9.76 4.29 -0.58
N ASP A 84 -9.86 5.59 -0.39
CA ASP A 84 -10.85 6.24 0.45
C ASP A 84 -10.75 5.85 1.94
N LEU A 85 -9.53 5.73 2.47
CA LEU A 85 -9.25 5.35 3.84
C LEU A 85 -9.93 6.31 4.84
N ARG A 86 -10.56 5.75 5.87
CA ARG A 86 -11.21 6.43 7.00
C ARG A 86 -10.63 6.00 8.35
N PRO A 87 -10.71 6.85 9.38
CA PRO A 87 -10.15 6.58 10.72
C PRO A 87 -10.59 5.26 11.37
N ASN A 88 -11.78 4.76 11.03
CA ASN A 88 -12.34 3.52 11.61
C ASN A 88 -12.22 2.30 10.69
N ASP A 89 -11.52 2.41 9.55
CA ASP A 89 -11.32 1.28 8.63
C ASP A 89 -10.34 0.24 9.19
N TYR A 90 -9.36 0.70 9.98
CA TYR A 90 -8.39 -0.14 10.68
C TYR A 90 -8.29 0.30 12.14
N ASP A 91 -7.98 -0.65 13.03
CA ASP A 91 -7.35 -0.26 14.29
C ASP A 91 -6.03 0.46 13.99
N TYR A 92 -5.73 1.52 14.75
CA TYR A 92 -4.57 2.36 14.44
C TYR A 92 -3.26 1.59 14.54
N GLY A 93 -3.12 0.65 15.49
CA GLY A 93 -1.93 -0.21 15.60
C GLY A 93 -1.79 -1.14 14.39
N GLN A 94 -2.90 -1.65 13.86
CA GLN A 94 -2.91 -2.43 12.62
C GLN A 94 -2.49 -1.59 11.41
N LEU A 95 -2.96 -0.35 11.32
CA LEU A 95 -2.53 0.58 10.27
C LEU A 95 -1.03 0.84 10.36
N LEU A 96 -0.48 1.11 11.56
CA LEU A 96 0.96 1.32 11.76
C LEU A 96 1.79 0.10 11.33
N THR A 97 1.29 -1.11 11.61
CA THR A 97 1.94 -2.38 11.22
C THR A 97 1.91 -2.54 9.69
N LEU A 98 0.76 -2.30 9.07
CA LEU A 98 0.59 -2.37 7.62
C LEU A 98 1.52 -1.40 6.90
N LEU A 99 1.67 -0.18 7.44
CA LEU A 99 2.48 0.88 6.85
C LEU A 99 3.95 0.87 7.30
N ASP A 100 4.41 -0.16 8.02
CA ASP A 100 5.81 -0.21 8.41
C ASP A 100 6.71 -0.31 7.15
N PRO A 101 7.63 0.65 6.93
CA PRO A 101 8.40 0.70 5.70
C PRO A 101 9.49 -0.39 5.64
N TRP A 102 9.93 -0.94 6.78
CA TRP A 102 11.04 -1.88 6.84
C TRP A 102 10.61 -3.33 7.06
N GLU A 103 9.41 -3.54 7.62
CA GLU A 103 8.83 -4.87 7.70
C GLU A 103 8.22 -5.27 6.36
N ILE A 104 9.01 -6.00 5.55
CA ILE A 104 8.61 -6.47 4.21
C ILE A 104 8.04 -7.89 4.23
N ASP A 105 8.27 -8.66 5.29
CA ASP A 105 7.71 -10.00 5.50
C ASP A 105 6.47 -9.91 6.38
N LYS A 106 5.40 -9.37 5.79
CA LYS A 106 4.13 -9.16 6.48
C LYS A 106 2.97 -9.72 5.68
N MET A 107 1.92 -10.03 6.43
CA MET A 107 0.65 -10.49 5.88
C MET A 107 -0.39 -9.39 6.04
N ALA A 108 -1.21 -9.20 5.02
CA ALA A 108 -2.34 -8.30 5.05
C ALA A 108 -3.60 -9.05 5.49
N PRO A 109 -4.44 -8.44 6.35
CA PRO A 109 -5.63 -9.09 6.88
C PRO A 109 -6.65 -9.37 5.76
N ALA A 110 -7.17 -10.59 5.71
CA ALA A 110 -8.24 -10.98 4.80
C ALA A 110 -9.19 -12.01 5.43
N ARG A 111 -10.44 -12.05 4.95
CA ARG A 111 -11.56 -12.77 5.60
C ARG A 111 -11.33 -14.27 5.83
N TYR A 112 -10.71 -14.95 4.87
CA TYR A 112 -10.56 -16.41 4.89
C TYR A 112 -9.18 -16.84 5.35
N HIS A 113 -8.15 -16.09 4.96
CA HIS A 113 -6.76 -16.26 5.35
C HIS A 113 -5.99 -14.98 5.02
N ASP A 114 -5.05 -14.62 5.88
CA ASP A 114 -4.18 -13.49 5.63
C ASP A 114 -3.39 -13.70 4.32
N ARG A 115 -3.12 -12.61 3.61
CA ARG A 115 -2.45 -12.64 2.31
C ARG A 115 -1.00 -12.16 2.45
N TYR A 116 -0.04 -12.90 1.91
CA TYR A 116 1.35 -12.45 1.82
C TYR A 116 1.45 -11.14 1.06
N LEU A 117 1.98 -10.08 1.70
CA LEU A 117 2.03 -8.74 1.14
C LEU A 117 3.37 -8.51 0.43
N ASN A 118 3.33 -8.18 -0.86
CA ASN A 118 4.52 -7.90 -1.69
C ASN A 118 4.67 -6.40 -1.97
N ALA A 119 4.42 -5.54 -0.99
CA ALA A 119 4.31 -4.10 -1.22
C ALA A 119 5.67 -3.43 -1.44
N ARG A 120 5.85 -2.82 -2.62
CA ARG A 120 6.94 -1.86 -2.90
C ARG A 120 6.50 -0.43 -2.61
N SER A 121 5.28 -0.10 -3.03
CA SER A 121 4.65 1.19 -2.75
C SER A 121 3.18 1.01 -2.37
N ILE A 122 2.74 1.77 -1.38
CA ILE A 122 1.34 1.88 -0.94
C ILE A 122 0.86 3.31 -1.19
N TYR A 123 -0.27 3.46 -1.84
CA TYR A 123 -0.93 4.75 -2.07
C TYR A 123 -2.22 4.78 -1.28
N ILE A 124 -2.33 5.71 -0.36
CA ILE A 124 -3.55 5.96 0.40
C ILE A 124 -4.23 7.17 -0.21
N THR A 125 -5.51 7.05 -0.53
CA THR A 125 -6.35 8.21 -0.83
C THR A 125 -7.32 8.43 0.33
N THR A 126 -7.46 9.67 0.79
CA THR A 126 -8.33 9.98 1.93
C THR A 126 -8.75 11.46 1.92
N PRO A 127 -9.87 11.86 2.52
CA PRO A 127 -10.21 13.27 2.68
C PRO A 127 -9.48 13.94 3.86
N TYR A 128 -8.81 13.16 4.72
CA TYR A 128 -8.14 13.66 5.92
C TYR A 128 -6.65 13.86 5.68
N ASP A 129 -6.10 15.00 6.09
CA ASP A 129 -4.66 15.08 6.33
C ASP A 129 -4.27 14.10 7.46
N PRO A 130 -3.00 13.67 7.53
CA PRO A 130 -2.58 12.66 8.50
C PRO A 130 -2.86 13.00 9.97
N LEU A 131 -2.78 14.28 10.34
CA LEU A 131 -2.97 14.71 11.72
C LEU A 131 -4.46 14.73 12.08
N SER A 132 -5.31 15.25 11.21
CA SER A 132 -6.76 15.17 11.39
C SER A 132 -7.23 13.70 11.40
N PHE A 133 -6.68 12.85 10.52
CA PHE A 133 -6.98 11.42 10.53
C PHE A 133 -6.66 10.78 11.88
N TYR A 134 -5.47 11.07 12.42
CA TYR A 134 -5.03 10.58 13.73
C TYR A 134 -5.98 11.00 14.86
N PHE A 135 -6.42 12.26 14.89
CA PHE A 135 -7.34 12.73 15.95
C PHE A 135 -8.73 12.09 15.89
N GLU A 136 -9.15 11.64 14.72
CA GLU A 136 -10.42 10.93 14.52
C GLU A 136 -10.30 9.41 14.79
N CYS A 137 -9.09 8.88 14.95
CA CYS A 137 -8.88 7.46 15.28
C CYS A 137 -9.22 7.18 16.75
N ASN A 138 -9.84 6.03 17.00
CA ASN A 138 -10.07 5.56 18.36
C ASN A 138 -8.81 4.87 18.93
N ILE A 139 -7.91 5.65 19.53
CA ILE A 139 -6.61 5.16 20.04
C ILE A 139 -6.64 5.03 21.57
N SER A 140 -6.43 3.81 22.08
CA SER A 140 -6.44 3.52 23.52
C SER A 140 -5.25 4.12 24.28
N ASN A 141 -4.07 4.16 23.66
CA ASN A 141 -2.85 4.71 24.26
C ASN A 141 -2.08 5.60 23.28
N GLN A 142 -2.42 6.89 23.27
CA GLN A 142 -1.83 7.90 22.39
C GLN A 142 -0.33 8.18 22.66
N VAL A 143 0.21 7.72 23.80
CA VAL A 143 1.65 7.83 24.10
C VAL A 143 2.44 6.79 23.31
N VAL A 144 1.92 5.56 23.23
CA VAL A 144 2.54 4.46 22.48
C VAL A 144 2.25 4.64 20.99
N ASP A 145 0.98 4.79 20.66
CA ASP A 145 0.45 4.90 19.30
C ASP A 145 0.25 6.37 18.93
N SER A 146 1.36 7.11 18.94
CA SER A 146 1.37 8.56 18.68
C SER A 146 1.32 8.90 17.18
N PHE A 147 0.92 10.14 16.86
CA PHE A 147 0.98 10.68 15.51
C PHE A 147 2.36 10.54 14.85
N GLU A 148 3.44 10.69 15.61
CA GLU A 148 4.82 10.55 15.09
C GLU A 148 5.11 9.12 14.60
N GLN A 149 4.39 8.11 15.07
CA GLN A 149 4.44 6.74 14.52
C GLN A 149 3.91 6.71 13.08
N LEU A 150 2.80 7.37 12.78
CA LEU A 150 2.25 7.45 11.43
C LEU A 150 3.11 8.35 10.54
N LYS A 151 3.43 9.55 11.03
CA LYS A 151 4.16 10.57 10.26
C LYS A 151 5.48 10.06 9.67
N ARG A 152 6.25 9.24 10.40
CA ARG A 152 7.51 8.69 9.90
C ARG A 152 7.36 7.57 8.86
N ARG A 153 6.15 7.06 8.65
CA ARG A 153 5.83 5.96 7.72
C ARG A 153 5.28 6.44 6.39
N ILE A 154 4.93 7.73 6.27
CA ILE A 154 4.20 8.26 5.12
C ILE A 154 4.91 9.46 4.49
N VAL A 155 4.70 9.62 3.19
CA VAL A 155 4.94 10.84 2.41
C VAL A 155 3.59 11.52 2.22
N SER A 156 3.34 12.64 2.89
CA SER A 156 2.03 13.32 2.84
C SER A 156 1.95 14.30 1.67
N LEU A 157 0.96 14.13 0.81
CA LEU A 157 0.75 14.92 -0.41
C LEU A 157 -0.67 15.48 -0.44
N LYS A 158 -0.80 16.80 -0.52
CA LYS A 158 -2.10 17.48 -0.59
C LYS A 158 -2.50 17.74 -2.04
N LEU A 159 -3.54 17.07 -2.50
CA LEU A 159 -4.14 17.32 -3.81
C LEU A 159 -5.15 18.46 -3.76
N THR A 160 -4.93 19.48 -4.58
CA THR A 160 -5.89 20.52 -4.95
C THR A 160 -6.11 20.50 -6.47
N GLU A 161 -7.05 21.30 -6.98
CA GLU A 161 -7.25 21.41 -8.43
C GLU A 161 -6.00 21.95 -9.12
N ASP A 162 -5.33 22.92 -8.49
CA ASP A 162 -4.12 23.55 -9.01
C ASP A 162 -2.89 22.63 -8.98
N THR A 163 -2.81 21.70 -8.02
CA THR A 163 -1.61 20.85 -7.85
C THR A 163 -1.68 19.51 -8.57
N TYR A 164 -2.78 19.21 -9.29
CA TYR A 164 -2.99 17.89 -9.89
C TYR A 164 -1.86 17.48 -10.84
N SER A 165 -1.51 18.34 -11.79
CA SER A 165 -0.47 18.06 -12.79
C SER A 165 0.92 17.92 -12.15
N ASP A 166 1.23 18.80 -11.21
CA ASP A 166 2.53 18.80 -10.53
C ASP A 166 2.72 17.55 -9.69
N LEU A 167 1.71 17.18 -8.89
CA LEU A 167 1.74 15.96 -8.08
C LEU A 167 1.80 14.69 -8.93
N LYS A 168 1.12 14.66 -10.08
CA LYS A 168 1.22 13.54 -11.00
C LYS A 168 2.67 13.36 -11.48
N ASN A 169 3.31 14.44 -11.92
CA ASN A 169 4.70 14.41 -12.37
C ASN A 169 5.68 14.06 -11.26
N GLU A 170 5.45 14.57 -10.04
CA GLU A 170 6.24 14.25 -8.85
C GLU A 170 6.18 12.75 -8.53
N LEU A 171 4.98 12.17 -8.46
CA LEU A 171 4.80 10.74 -8.20
C LEU A 171 5.44 9.87 -9.28
N ILE A 172 5.31 10.22 -10.56
CA ILE A 172 5.95 9.49 -11.65
C ILE A 172 7.47 9.48 -11.45
N LYS A 173 8.05 10.65 -11.21
CA LYS A 173 9.49 10.81 -11.03
C LYS A 173 10.01 10.05 -9.80
N ASP A 174 9.27 10.09 -8.69
CA ASP A 174 9.63 9.39 -7.45
C ASP A 174 9.66 7.86 -7.66
N GLU A 175 8.67 7.32 -8.37
CA GLU A 175 8.64 5.89 -8.71
C GLU A 175 9.74 5.50 -9.69
N GLU A 176 10.03 6.31 -10.71
CA GLU A 176 11.15 6.07 -11.63
C GLU A 176 12.49 6.05 -10.89
N ILE A 177 12.70 6.96 -9.94
CA ILE A 177 13.90 7.00 -9.09
C ILE A 177 13.95 5.74 -8.20
N ALA A 178 12.84 5.36 -7.56
CA ALA A 178 12.76 4.18 -6.72
C ALA A 178 13.09 2.90 -7.52
N GLU A 179 12.56 2.78 -8.74
CA GLU A 179 12.85 1.70 -9.67
C GLU A 179 14.33 1.66 -10.10
N ALA A 180 14.91 2.81 -10.41
CA ALA A 180 16.33 2.90 -10.76
C ALA A 180 17.24 2.47 -9.59
N ILE A 181 16.95 2.96 -8.37
CA ILE A 181 17.67 2.56 -7.16
C ILE A 181 17.55 1.06 -6.91
N TRP A 182 16.36 0.49 -7.09
CA TRP A 182 16.13 -0.94 -6.94
C TRP A 182 16.95 -1.74 -7.96
N LYS A 183 16.91 -1.38 -9.25
CA LYS A 183 17.69 -2.05 -10.31
C LYS A 183 19.19 -2.02 -10.03
N ILE A 184 19.73 -0.87 -9.60
CA ILE A 184 21.15 -0.72 -9.26
C ILE A 184 21.54 -1.64 -8.09
N LYS A 185 20.74 -1.67 -7.02
CA LYS A 185 21.00 -2.52 -5.85
C LYS A 185 20.85 -4.01 -6.17
N SER A 186 19.93 -4.37 -7.06
CA SER A 186 19.71 -5.75 -7.50
C SER A 186 20.82 -6.27 -8.41
N GLN A 187 21.43 -5.42 -9.24
CA GLN A 187 22.59 -5.78 -10.07
C GLN A 187 23.86 -6.02 -9.26
N LYS A 188 24.05 -5.30 -8.14
CA LYS A 188 25.19 -5.50 -7.22
C LYS A 188 25.12 -6.77 -6.35
N LYS A 189 24.04 -7.54 -6.43
CA LYS A 189 23.86 -8.80 -5.69
C LYS A 189 24.42 -10.04 -6.42
N TYR A 190 25.05 -9.85 -7.58
CA TYR A 190 25.82 -10.85 -8.33
C TYR A 190 27.26 -10.39 -8.47
#